data_AF-A0AAV6BRZ1-F1
#
_entry.id   AF-A0AAV6BRZ1-F1
#
_cell.length_a   1.000
_cell.length_b   1.000
_cell.length_c   1.000
_cell.angle_alpha   90.00
_cell.angle_beta   90.00
_cell.angle_gamma   90.00
#
_symmetry.space_group_name_H-M   'P 1'
#
loop_
_entity.id
_entity.type
_entity.pdbx_description
1 polymer ?
#
loop_
_entity_poly.entity_id
_entity_poly.type
_entity_poly.pdbx_seq_one_letter_code
_entity_poly.pdbx_strand_id
1 'polypeptide(L)'
;KVLVDYLCQGYAITGPLDLTGALSFAAADMWNTLSGPGTLRAGPGKVVGAQALALVSGVVRVGGAISTAVDADVPVIAAGSPLEFESITGSYRITNGVVTTRDLLYTSRPMKVAIAGQYGLANGRMDLDMVVTHARGELKAKVTGSASSPSIRVDPATILKGVDREKVEKGLGDLLKRIR
;
A
#
# COMPACT_ATOMS: atom_id res chain seq x y z
N LYS A 1 11.81 -24.97 10.64
CA LYS A 1 12.45 -24.29 9.49
C LYS A 1 11.46 -23.46 8.67
N VAL A 2 10.27 -24.00 8.33
CA VAL A 2 9.18 -23.28 7.61
C VAL A 2 8.85 -21.88 8.17
N LEU A 3 8.81 -21.69 9.49
CA LEU A 3 8.52 -20.38 10.09
C LEU A 3 9.64 -19.34 9.87
N VAL A 4 10.91 -19.79 9.85
CA VAL A 4 12.07 -18.90 9.62
C VAL A 4 12.09 -18.48 8.16
N ASP A 5 11.87 -19.43 7.24
CA ASP A 5 11.79 -19.17 5.80
C ASP A 5 10.60 -18.25 5.44
N TYR A 6 9.48 -18.36 6.17
CA TYR A 6 8.31 -17.49 6.02
C TYR A 6 8.57 -16.06 6.48
N LEU A 7 9.29 -15.87 7.60
CA LEU A 7 9.70 -14.53 8.06
C LEU A 7 10.71 -13.86 7.12
N CYS A 8 11.42 -14.64 6.30
CA CYS A 8 12.27 -14.13 5.23
C CYS A 8 11.48 -13.69 3.99
N GLN A 9 10.18 -14.00 3.88
CA GLN A 9 9.35 -13.46 2.81
C GLN A 9 9.03 -11.99 3.09
N GLY A 10 9.42 -11.12 2.17
CA GLY A 10 9.34 -9.67 2.36
C GLY A 10 7.94 -9.12 2.62
N TYR A 11 6.87 -9.85 2.27
CA TYR A 11 5.48 -9.44 2.45
C TYR A 11 4.66 -10.41 3.33
N ALA A 12 5.33 -11.15 4.20
CA ALA A 12 4.67 -12.11 5.09
C ALA A 12 3.67 -11.45 6.05
N ILE A 13 2.56 -12.16 6.30
CA ILE A 13 1.52 -11.81 7.28
C ILE A 13 1.25 -12.99 8.23
N THR A 14 0.73 -12.74 9.42
CA THR A 14 0.18 -13.76 10.31
C THR A 14 -1.34 -13.67 10.36
N GLY A 15 -2.02 -14.74 10.74
CA GLY A 15 -3.48 -14.78 10.86
C GLY A 15 -4.10 -15.99 10.15
N PRO A 16 -5.37 -16.33 10.43
CA PRO A 16 -6.07 -17.39 9.72
C PRO A 16 -6.26 -16.99 8.26
N LEU A 17 -5.78 -17.81 7.34
CA LEU A 17 -5.88 -17.59 5.91
C LEU A 17 -6.85 -18.59 5.27
N ASP A 18 -7.87 -18.06 4.63
CA ASP A 18 -8.69 -18.77 3.67
C ASP A 18 -8.28 -18.32 2.26
N LEU A 19 -7.82 -19.28 1.46
CA LEU A 19 -7.42 -19.08 0.08
C LEU A 19 -8.16 -20.09 -0.77
N THR A 20 -9.08 -19.61 -1.61
CA THR A 20 -9.88 -20.45 -2.49
C THR A 20 -9.62 -20.05 -3.94
N GLY A 21 -9.37 -21.01 -4.82
CA GLY A 21 -9.11 -20.74 -6.23
C GLY A 21 -8.73 -21.98 -7.02
N ALA A 22 -8.59 -21.81 -8.32
CA ALA A 22 -8.10 -22.84 -9.23
C ALA A 22 -6.85 -22.32 -9.91
N LEU A 23 -5.73 -23.04 -9.75
CA LEU A 23 -4.44 -22.64 -10.27
C LEU A 23 -3.90 -23.71 -11.23
N SER A 24 -3.33 -23.27 -12.33
CA SER A 24 -2.53 -24.09 -13.24
C SER A 24 -1.14 -23.50 -13.40
N PHE A 25 -0.14 -24.35 -13.55
CA PHE A 25 1.25 -23.95 -13.75
C PHE A 25 2.03 -25.07 -14.45
N ALA A 26 3.13 -24.70 -15.10
CA ALA A 26 4.14 -25.64 -15.55
C ALA A 26 5.19 -25.83 -14.45
N ALA A 27 5.49 -27.08 -14.10
CA ALA A 27 6.44 -27.39 -13.02
C ALA A 27 7.87 -26.84 -13.27
N ALA A 28 8.28 -26.74 -14.55
CA ALA A 28 9.58 -26.23 -14.94
C ALA A 28 9.74 -24.71 -14.69
N ASP A 29 8.64 -23.96 -14.65
CA ASP A 29 8.65 -22.52 -14.42
C ASP A 29 7.34 -22.06 -13.77
N MET A 30 7.14 -22.48 -12.52
CA MET A 30 5.90 -22.24 -11.80
C MET A 30 5.57 -20.74 -11.72
N TRP A 31 6.54 -19.91 -11.34
CA TRP A 31 6.28 -18.49 -11.06
C TRP A 31 5.94 -17.66 -12.28
N ASN A 32 6.45 -18.00 -13.48
CA ASN A 32 6.11 -17.28 -14.71
C ASN A 32 4.92 -17.89 -15.46
N THR A 33 4.48 -19.10 -15.10
CA THR A 33 3.37 -19.78 -15.79
C THR A 33 2.10 -19.89 -14.95
N LEU A 34 2.18 -19.60 -13.65
CA LEU A 34 1.04 -19.65 -12.76
C LEU A 34 -0.11 -18.81 -13.29
N SER A 35 -1.28 -19.43 -13.41
CA SER A 35 -2.48 -18.81 -13.94
C SER A 35 -3.71 -19.32 -13.23
N GLY A 36 -4.73 -18.47 -13.13
CA GLY A 36 -6.02 -18.84 -12.57
C GLY A 36 -6.62 -17.80 -11.63
N PRO A 37 -7.94 -17.86 -11.38
CA PRO A 37 -8.61 -16.97 -10.46
C PRO A 37 -8.63 -17.51 -9.03
N GLY A 38 -8.83 -16.61 -8.07
CA GLY A 38 -9.14 -16.99 -6.70
C GLY A 38 -9.58 -15.81 -5.86
N THR A 39 -9.86 -16.12 -4.60
CA THR A 39 -10.22 -15.18 -3.54
C THR A 39 -9.37 -15.46 -2.32
N LEU A 40 -9.01 -14.41 -1.60
CA LEU A 40 -8.28 -14.51 -0.35
C LEU A 40 -9.05 -13.81 0.76
N ARG A 41 -8.99 -14.40 1.95
CA ARG A 41 -9.46 -13.80 3.20
C ARG A 41 -8.49 -14.17 4.31
N ALA A 42 -7.71 -13.20 4.76
CA ALA A 42 -7.02 -13.28 6.03
C ALA A 42 -7.91 -12.67 7.12
N GLY A 43 -8.12 -13.40 8.22
CA GLY A 43 -8.72 -12.86 9.44
C GLY A 43 -7.68 -12.09 10.28
N PRO A 44 -7.99 -11.75 11.55
CA PRO A 44 -7.14 -10.88 12.35
C PRO A 44 -5.68 -11.36 12.44
N GLY A 45 -4.75 -10.43 12.27
CA GLY A 45 -3.37 -10.79 11.95
C GLY A 45 -2.37 -9.63 12.04
N LYS A 46 -1.11 -9.92 11.68
CA LYS A 46 -0.03 -8.92 11.67
C LYS A 46 0.84 -9.01 10.42
N VAL A 47 1.26 -7.88 9.88
CA VAL A 47 2.32 -7.78 8.88
C VAL A 47 3.67 -8.02 9.56
N VAL A 48 4.42 -9.00 9.06
CA VAL A 48 5.72 -9.41 9.63
C VAL A 48 6.87 -9.39 8.61
N GLY A 49 6.56 -9.28 7.31
CA GLY A 49 7.58 -9.24 6.25
C GLY A 49 8.30 -7.89 6.17
N ALA A 50 9.63 -7.92 6.14
CA ALA A 50 10.48 -6.72 6.20
C ALA A 50 10.23 -5.70 5.06
N GLN A 51 9.87 -6.14 3.86
CA GLN A 51 9.60 -5.25 2.72
C GLN A 51 8.25 -4.56 2.86
N ALA A 52 7.21 -5.26 3.34
CA ALA A 52 5.92 -4.66 3.66
C ALA A 52 6.06 -3.62 4.79
N LEU A 53 6.87 -3.91 5.80
CA LEU A 53 7.20 -2.94 6.86
C LEU A 53 7.90 -1.69 6.31
N ALA A 54 8.87 -1.87 5.42
CA ALA A 54 9.59 -0.77 4.77
C ALA A 54 8.65 0.09 3.90
N LEU A 55 7.72 -0.52 3.18
CA LEU A 55 6.71 0.18 2.39
C LEU A 55 5.76 1.01 3.23
N VAL A 56 5.18 0.41 4.26
CA VAL A 56 4.26 1.11 5.17
C VAL A 56 4.97 2.28 5.83
N SER A 57 6.20 2.08 6.32
CA SER A 57 6.99 3.17 6.90
C SER A 57 7.37 4.24 5.87
N GLY A 58 7.64 3.88 4.61
CA GLY A 58 7.90 4.81 3.51
C GLY A 58 6.72 5.70 3.17
N VAL A 59 5.52 5.12 3.01
CA VAL A 59 4.27 5.89 2.76
C VAL A 59 4.01 6.87 3.91
N VAL A 60 4.20 6.44 5.16
CA VAL A 60 4.01 7.29 6.35
C VAL A 60 5.02 8.43 6.40
N ARG A 61 6.30 8.18 6.08
CA ARG A 61 7.34 9.22 6.05
C ARG A 61 7.10 10.25 4.96
N VAL A 62 6.67 9.82 3.77
CA VAL A 62 6.29 10.75 2.70
C VAL A 62 5.09 11.58 3.13
N GLY A 63 4.09 10.97 3.77
CA GLY A 63 3.00 11.70 4.43
C GLY A 63 3.49 12.75 5.42
N GLY A 64 4.39 12.37 6.34
CA GLY A 64 4.95 13.24 7.38
C GLY A 64 5.84 14.38 6.88
N ALA A 65 6.60 14.17 5.81
CA ALA A 65 7.41 15.23 5.19
C ALA A 65 6.53 16.30 4.53
N ILE A 66 5.39 15.92 3.95
CA ILE A 66 4.44 16.85 3.34
C ILE A 66 3.72 17.70 4.41
N SER A 67 3.47 17.15 5.62
CA SER A 67 2.93 17.88 6.78
C SER A 67 3.81 19.00 7.30
N THR A 68 5.12 18.97 7.01
CA THR A 68 6.03 20.04 7.46
C THR A 68 6.06 21.23 6.48
N ALA A 69 5.59 21.03 5.25
CA ALA A 69 5.52 22.06 4.21
C ALA A 69 4.12 22.66 4.02
N VAL A 70 3.09 21.96 4.50
CA VAL A 70 1.69 22.39 4.52
C VAL A 70 1.22 22.15 5.94
N ASP A 71 0.53 23.11 6.58
CA ASP A 71 -0.08 23.03 7.92
C ASP A 71 -1.26 22.02 7.95
N ALA A 72 -1.12 20.92 7.21
CA ALA A 72 -1.99 19.78 7.11
C ALA A 72 -1.37 18.69 7.97
N ASP A 73 -2.00 18.48 9.12
CA ASP A 73 -1.64 17.48 10.13
C ASP A 73 -1.82 16.06 9.56
N VAL A 74 -0.86 15.58 8.76
CA VAL A 74 -0.84 14.18 8.31
C VAL A 74 -0.54 13.32 9.53
N PRO A 75 -1.37 12.31 9.82
CA PRO A 75 -1.17 11.47 11.00
C PRO A 75 0.24 10.89 11.06
N VAL A 76 1.04 11.35 12.03
CA VAL A 76 2.01 10.46 12.67
C VAL A 76 1.19 9.29 13.16
N ILE A 77 1.40 8.10 12.59
CA ILE A 77 0.76 6.87 13.08
C ILE A 77 1.35 6.60 14.46
N ALA A 78 0.76 7.22 15.48
CA ALA A 78 1.16 7.11 16.86
C ALA A 78 0.52 5.85 17.46
N ALA A 79 1.38 4.97 17.97
CA ALA A 79 1.14 4.03 19.06
C ALA A 79 0.10 2.89 18.90
N GLY A 80 -0.50 2.70 17.72
CA GLY A 80 -1.15 1.44 17.34
C GLY A 80 -0.47 0.91 16.09
N SER A 81 0.25 -0.22 16.16
CA SER A 81 1.09 -0.65 15.06
C SER A 81 0.23 -0.85 13.80
N PRO A 82 0.40 -0.06 12.72
CA PRO A 82 -0.39 -0.17 11.48
C PRO A 82 -0.16 -1.51 10.75
N LEU A 83 0.63 -2.37 11.37
CA LEU A 83 0.97 -3.73 11.01
C LEU A 83 -0.10 -4.71 11.49
N GLU A 84 -0.92 -4.36 12.47
CA GLU A 84 -2.03 -5.22 12.88
C GLU A 84 -3.27 -4.94 12.02
N PHE A 85 -3.88 -6.00 11.53
CA PHE A 85 -5.11 -5.94 10.73
C PHE A 85 -6.21 -6.80 11.34
N GLU A 86 -7.43 -6.39 11.06
CA GLU A 86 -8.64 -7.15 11.35
C GLU A 86 -8.97 -8.09 10.20
N SER A 87 -8.73 -7.66 8.96
CA SER A 87 -8.89 -8.50 7.79
C SER A 87 -8.09 -8.01 6.58
N ILE A 88 -7.76 -8.96 5.70
CA ILE A 88 -7.33 -8.69 4.32
C ILE A 88 -8.21 -9.53 3.42
N THR A 89 -8.96 -8.90 2.52
CA THR A 89 -9.89 -9.60 1.62
C THR A 89 -9.68 -9.15 0.20
N GLY A 90 -9.90 -10.03 -0.77
CA GLY A 90 -9.94 -9.60 -2.18
C GLY A 90 -10.05 -10.77 -3.13
N SER A 91 -10.35 -10.44 -4.39
CA SER A 91 -10.23 -11.35 -5.51
C SER A 91 -8.91 -11.12 -6.24
N TYR A 92 -8.40 -12.17 -6.86
CA TYR A 92 -7.24 -12.10 -7.73
C TYR A 92 -7.44 -12.92 -9.00
N ARG A 93 -6.75 -12.51 -10.05
CA ARG A 93 -6.52 -13.31 -11.25
C ARG A 93 -5.04 -13.33 -11.53
N ILE A 94 -4.48 -14.52 -11.66
CA ILE A 94 -3.11 -14.72 -12.09
C ILE A 94 -3.12 -15.03 -13.58
N THR A 95 -2.26 -14.39 -14.35
CA THR A 95 -2.03 -14.70 -15.76
C THR A 95 -0.53 -14.67 -16.02
N ASN A 96 0.04 -15.82 -16.35
CA ASN A 96 1.48 -15.98 -16.61
C ASN A 96 2.34 -15.32 -15.52
N GLY A 97 2.05 -15.66 -14.26
CA GLY A 97 2.82 -15.15 -13.12
C GLY A 97 2.51 -13.72 -12.68
N VAL A 98 1.57 -13.03 -13.34
CA VAL A 98 1.14 -11.69 -12.95
C VAL A 98 -0.20 -11.76 -12.21
N VAL A 99 -0.17 -11.41 -10.93
CA VAL A 99 -1.37 -11.26 -10.10
C VAL A 99 -2.01 -9.91 -10.42
N THR A 100 -3.30 -9.92 -10.72
CA THR A 100 -4.13 -8.71 -10.85
C THR A 100 -5.23 -8.75 -9.79
N THR A 101 -5.45 -7.64 -9.11
CA THR A 101 -6.57 -7.45 -8.18
C THR A 101 -7.27 -6.12 -8.43
N ARG A 102 -8.54 -6.02 -8.02
CA ARG A 102 -9.37 -4.81 -8.18
C ARG A 102 -10.05 -4.38 -6.87
N ASP A 103 -10.07 -5.27 -5.89
CA ASP A 103 -10.88 -5.17 -4.68
C ASP A 103 -10.11 -5.66 -3.44
N LEU A 104 -8.78 -5.69 -3.51
CA LEU A 104 -7.96 -6.04 -2.34
C LEU A 104 -8.14 -4.95 -1.28
N LEU A 105 -8.61 -5.34 -0.11
CA LEU A 105 -8.92 -4.45 0.99
C LEU A 105 -8.22 -4.94 2.26
N TYR A 106 -7.34 -4.10 2.78
CA TYR A 106 -6.76 -4.23 4.11
C TYR A 106 -7.58 -3.40 5.10
N THR A 107 -8.06 -4.02 6.17
CA THR A 107 -8.83 -3.35 7.22
C THR A 107 -8.11 -3.47 8.56
N SER A 108 -7.95 -2.34 9.23
CA SER A 108 -7.39 -2.25 10.58
C SER A 108 -8.19 -1.22 11.39
N ARG A 109 -7.99 -1.18 12.70
CA ARG A 109 -8.64 -0.19 13.57
C ARG A 109 -8.41 1.27 13.11
N PRO A 110 -7.17 1.72 12.82
CA PRO A 110 -6.95 3.13 12.46
C PRO A 110 -7.27 3.46 11.00
N MET A 111 -7.30 2.48 10.10
CA MET A 111 -7.39 2.75 8.66
C MET A 111 -7.87 1.55 7.82
N LYS A 112 -8.38 1.87 6.64
CA LYS A 112 -8.62 0.94 5.53
C LYS A 112 -7.73 1.28 4.35
N VAL A 113 -7.22 0.27 3.65
CA VAL A 113 -6.41 0.44 2.45
C VAL A 113 -7.00 -0.40 1.33
N ALA A 114 -7.59 0.25 0.33
CA ALA A 114 -8.04 -0.39 -0.89
C ALA A 114 -6.90 -0.39 -1.92
N ILE A 115 -6.68 -1.52 -2.59
CA ILE A 115 -5.56 -1.75 -3.50
C ILE A 115 -6.13 -2.36 -4.78
N ALA A 116 -5.77 -1.77 -5.92
CA ALA A 116 -6.03 -2.31 -7.24
C ALA A 116 -4.76 -2.25 -8.08
N GLY A 117 -4.55 -3.22 -8.97
CA GLY A 117 -3.39 -3.22 -9.86
C GLY A 117 -2.74 -4.59 -9.99
N GLN A 118 -1.44 -4.58 -10.29
CA GLN A 118 -0.68 -5.75 -10.70
C GLN A 118 0.57 -5.99 -9.86
N TYR A 119 0.91 -7.28 -9.69
CA TYR A 119 2.12 -7.75 -9.04
C TYR A 119 2.70 -8.96 -9.79
N GLY A 120 3.94 -8.88 -10.24
CA GLY A 120 4.66 -9.98 -10.86
C GLY A 120 5.29 -10.90 -9.81
N LEU A 121 4.91 -12.17 -9.79
CA LEU A 121 5.36 -13.14 -8.78
C LEU A 121 6.86 -13.42 -8.85
N ALA A 122 7.40 -13.56 -10.06
CA ALA A 122 8.81 -13.92 -10.27
C ALA A 122 9.77 -12.74 -10.04
N ASN A 123 9.37 -11.53 -10.44
CA ASN A 123 10.24 -10.35 -10.45
C ASN A 123 9.87 -9.29 -9.41
N GLY A 124 8.76 -9.48 -8.69
CA GLY A 124 8.26 -8.54 -7.69
C GLY A 124 7.89 -7.17 -8.26
N ARG A 125 7.74 -7.02 -9.57
CA ARG A 125 7.34 -5.73 -10.16
C ARG A 125 5.90 -5.44 -9.79
N MET A 126 5.63 -4.21 -9.41
CA MET A 126 4.31 -3.77 -9.01
C MET A 126 3.89 -2.50 -9.74
N ASP A 127 2.59 -2.40 -9.95
CA ASP A 127 1.91 -1.21 -10.43
C ASP A 127 0.53 -1.19 -9.76
N LEU A 128 0.41 -0.42 -8.67
CA LEU A 128 -0.70 -0.45 -7.74
C LEU A 128 -1.26 0.95 -7.53
N ASP A 129 -2.59 1.05 -7.59
CA ASP A 129 -3.35 2.18 -7.10
C ASP A 129 -3.83 1.86 -5.69
N MET A 130 -3.55 2.77 -4.76
CA MET A 130 -3.89 2.62 -3.35
C MET A 130 -4.75 3.79 -2.88
N VAL A 131 -5.80 3.47 -2.14
CA VAL A 131 -6.64 4.44 -1.44
C VAL A 131 -6.60 4.11 0.04
N VAL A 132 -6.00 5.00 0.85
CA VAL A 132 -5.92 4.89 2.30
C VAL A 132 -6.99 5.78 2.91
N THR A 133 -7.98 5.19 3.56
CA THR A 133 -9.03 5.91 4.28
C THR A 133 -8.77 5.80 5.78
N HIS A 134 -8.81 6.93 6.48
CA HIS A 134 -8.66 7.02 7.93
C HIS A 134 -9.62 8.08 8.50
N ALA A 135 -9.67 8.20 9.83
CA ALA A 135 -10.63 9.10 10.51
C ALA A 135 -10.57 10.58 10.08
N ARG A 136 -9.46 11.02 9.48
CA ARG A 136 -9.20 12.42 9.10
C ARG A 136 -9.23 12.68 7.59
N GLY A 137 -9.46 11.65 6.76
CA GLY A 137 -9.51 11.83 5.32
C GLY A 137 -9.16 10.59 4.51
N GLU A 138 -8.94 10.84 3.23
CA GLU A 138 -8.57 9.85 2.23
C GLU A 138 -7.28 10.30 1.54
N LEU A 139 -6.34 9.38 1.38
CA LEU A 139 -5.08 9.56 0.66
C LEU A 139 -5.07 8.63 -0.54
N LYS A 140 -4.75 9.15 -1.73
CA LYS A 140 -4.52 8.32 -2.92
C LYS A 140 -3.04 8.26 -3.24
N ALA A 141 -2.55 7.07 -3.52
CA ALA A 141 -1.16 6.83 -3.86
C ALA A 141 -1.03 5.86 -5.03
N LYS A 142 -0.04 6.11 -5.89
CA LYS A 142 0.44 5.20 -6.93
C LYS A 142 1.74 4.57 -6.46
N VAL A 143 1.81 3.25 -6.45
CA VAL A 143 3.01 2.49 -6.11
C VAL A 143 3.49 1.72 -7.31
N THR A 144 4.72 1.96 -7.73
CA THR A 144 5.34 1.33 -8.90
C THR A 144 6.75 0.83 -8.56
N GLY A 145 7.39 0.08 -9.45
CA GLY A 145 8.77 -0.39 -9.27
C GLY A 145 8.83 -1.85 -8.83
N SER A 146 9.86 -2.24 -8.08
CA SER A 146 9.97 -3.59 -7.54
C SER A 146 9.63 -3.63 -6.06
N ALA A 147 9.27 -4.81 -5.56
CA ALA A 147 9.01 -5.06 -4.15
C ALA A 147 10.20 -4.75 -3.24
N SER A 148 11.42 -4.76 -3.77
CA SER A 148 12.66 -4.40 -3.08
C SER A 148 13.04 -2.92 -3.20
N SER A 149 12.49 -2.19 -4.17
CA SER A 149 12.76 -0.77 -4.40
C SER A 149 11.51 -0.09 -4.99
N PRO A 150 10.48 0.13 -4.16
CA PRO A 150 9.22 0.71 -4.61
C PRO A 150 9.34 2.24 -4.76
N SER A 151 8.65 2.79 -5.75
CA SER A 151 8.43 4.22 -5.94
C SER A 151 6.99 4.56 -5.60
N ILE A 152 6.81 5.47 -4.65
CA ILE A 152 5.49 5.90 -4.16
C ILE A 152 5.27 7.35 -4.62
N ARG A 153 4.15 7.59 -5.29
CA ARG A 153 3.67 8.94 -5.66
C ARG A 153 2.33 9.16 -5.01
N VAL A 154 2.20 10.23 -4.24
CA VAL A 154 0.96 10.59 -3.54
C VAL A 154 0.26 11.70 -4.32
N ASP A 155 -1.06 11.59 -4.48
CA ASP A 155 -1.86 12.66 -5.11
C ASP A 155 -2.04 13.82 -4.11
N PRO A 156 -1.42 14.99 -4.34
CA PRO A 156 -1.50 16.13 -3.42
C PRO A 156 -2.93 16.65 -3.23
N ALA A 157 -3.81 16.49 -4.24
CA ALA A 157 -5.19 16.98 -4.18
C ALA A 157 -6.02 16.26 -3.10
N THR A 158 -5.59 15.07 -2.66
CA THR A 158 -6.23 14.31 -1.59
C THR A 158 -5.83 14.78 -0.19
N ILE A 159 -4.66 15.40 -0.04
CA ILE A 159 -4.17 15.99 1.20
C ILE A 159 -4.77 17.39 1.42
N LEU A 160 -5.10 18.10 0.34
CA LEU A 160 -5.47 19.53 0.37
C LEU A 160 -6.97 19.81 0.57
N LYS A 161 -7.78 18.85 1.04
CA LYS A 161 -9.19 19.11 1.43
C LYS A 161 -9.24 19.94 2.72
N GLY A 162 -8.91 21.22 2.60
CA GLY A 162 -8.84 22.18 3.70
C GLY A 162 -7.95 23.40 3.40
N VAL A 163 -7.15 23.35 2.33
CA VAL A 163 -6.29 24.46 1.95
C VAL A 163 -6.87 25.17 0.73
N ASP A 164 -7.37 26.37 0.97
CA ASP A 164 -7.90 27.26 -0.06
C ASP A 164 -6.77 27.61 -1.05
N ARG A 165 -6.85 27.09 -2.27
CA ARG A 165 -5.78 27.17 -3.28
C ARG A 165 -5.42 28.62 -3.59
N GLU A 166 -6.40 29.52 -3.55
CA GLU A 166 -6.19 30.96 -3.70
C GLU A 166 -5.34 31.54 -2.56
N LYS A 167 -5.49 31.08 -1.31
CA LYS A 167 -4.71 31.59 -0.16
C LYS A 167 -3.24 31.20 -0.24
N VAL A 168 -2.93 30.02 -0.76
CA VAL A 168 -1.54 29.56 -0.94
C VAL A 168 -0.85 30.36 -2.02
N GLU A 169 -1.50 30.56 -3.17
CA GLU A 169 -0.96 31.35 -4.27
C GLU A 169 -0.76 32.83 -3.86
N LYS A 170 -1.68 33.38 -3.08
CA LYS A 170 -1.57 34.75 -2.54
C LYS A 170 -0.43 34.87 -1.52
N GLY A 171 -0.30 33.91 -0.61
CA GLY A 171 0.77 33.89 0.41
C GLY A 171 2.18 33.76 -0.19
N LEU A 172 2.35 32.93 -1.23
CA LEU A 172 3.60 32.83 -1.98
C LEU A 172 3.92 34.12 -2.75
N GLY A 173 2.91 34.75 -3.35
CA GLY A 173 3.08 36.04 -4.02
C GLY A 173 3.51 37.17 -3.09
N ASP A 174 3.00 37.19 -1.85
CA ASP A 174 3.33 38.22 -0.86
C ASP A 174 4.71 37.99 -0.20
N LEU A 175 5.13 36.73 -0.03
CA LEU A 175 6.49 36.39 0.41
C LEU A 175 7.54 36.82 -0.62
N LEU A 176 7.30 36.59 -1.91
CA LEU A 176 8.22 36.99 -2.98
C LEU A 176 8.36 38.52 -3.10
N LYS A 177 7.33 39.29 -2.71
CA LYS A 177 7.39 40.76 -2.67
C LYS A 177 8.20 41.31 -1.49
N ARG A 178 8.35 40.56 -0.40
CA ARG A 178 9.12 40.98 0.79
C ARG A 178 10.62 40.71 0.69
N ILE A 179 11.04 39.87 -0.25
CA ILE A 179 12.45 39.47 -0.44
C ILE A 179 13.10 40.33 -1.56
N ARG A 180 12.44 41.40 -2.01
CA ARG A 180 12.96 42.35 -2.99
C ARG A 180 13.22 43.71 -2.39
#